data_AF-A0A5R2N8X8-F1
#
_entry.id   AF-A0A5R2N8X8-F1
#
_cell.length_a   1.000
_cell.length_b   1.000
_cell.length_c   1.000
_cell.angle_alpha   90.00
_cell.angle_beta   90.00
_cell.angle_gamma   90.00
#
_symmetry.space_group_name_H-M   'P 1'
#
loop_
_entity.id
_entity.type
_entity.pdbx_description
1 polymer ?
#
loop_
_entity_poly.entity_id
_entity_poly.type
_entity_poly.pdbx_seq_one_letter_code
_entity_poly.pdbx_strand_id
1 'polypeptide(L)'
;TIISSDKDLMQLVGDTVGMYDPMKDRQIGIPEVIEKWGVPPEKMIDMQALTGDSVDNVPGVPGIGPKTAAQLLEQFGDLDGLLARAGEIKQEKRRESIIANADKARISRQLVTLKNDVPVAEGLDDFVLHAPDGPKLIGFLKTMEFTSLTRRVAEATGTEAGDVQAVAVTVERADNAHGPDVGAGTPPVARNGAATEPGQAAEAETETPKKGDTPSLLAALRLEGAATAKIDTSAYQCIRDIATLKAWVAEAREAGIAAF
;
A
#
# COMPACT_ATOMS: atom_id res chain seq x y z
N THR A 1 0.26 10.59 -17.97
CA THR A 1 -1.02 10.39 -17.27
C THR A 1 -0.78 9.60 -16.00
N ILE A 2 -1.30 10.08 -14.88
CA ILE A 2 -1.26 9.38 -13.59
C ILE A 2 -2.42 8.38 -13.57
N ILE A 3 -2.18 7.11 -13.22
CA ILE A 3 -3.24 6.09 -13.09
C ILE A 3 -3.50 5.89 -11.61
N SER A 4 -4.57 6.48 -11.09
CA SER A 4 -4.95 6.38 -9.69
C SER A 4 -6.38 6.89 -9.47
N SER A 5 -7.05 6.35 -8.45
CA SER A 5 -8.30 6.88 -7.92
C SER A 5 -8.09 7.84 -6.74
N ASP A 6 -6.85 7.99 -6.28
CA ASP A 6 -6.46 8.87 -5.18
C ASP A 6 -6.69 10.33 -5.57
N LYS A 7 -7.45 11.04 -4.73
CA LYS A 7 -7.82 12.43 -4.96
C LYS A 7 -6.66 13.38 -4.67
N ASP A 8 -5.69 12.99 -3.87
CA ASP A 8 -4.60 13.88 -3.44
C ASP A 8 -3.71 14.21 -4.64
N LEU A 9 -3.55 13.25 -5.55
CA LEU A 9 -2.84 13.39 -6.82
C LEU A 9 -3.51 14.37 -7.78
N MET A 10 -4.76 14.77 -7.54
CA MET A 10 -5.43 15.80 -8.36
C MET A 10 -4.74 17.16 -8.27
N GLN A 11 -3.93 17.41 -7.23
CA GLN A 11 -3.10 18.62 -7.12
C GLN A 11 -2.00 18.71 -8.21
N LEU A 12 -1.67 17.59 -8.87
CA LEU A 12 -0.68 17.52 -9.94
C LEU A 12 -1.29 17.68 -11.34
N VAL A 13 -2.63 17.74 -11.44
CA VAL A 13 -3.32 17.87 -12.73
C VAL A 13 -3.08 19.26 -13.31
N GLY A 14 -2.75 19.32 -14.60
CA GLY A 14 -2.45 20.56 -15.31
C GLY A 14 -2.52 20.35 -16.83
N ASP A 15 -1.91 21.24 -17.60
CA ASP A 15 -2.00 21.23 -19.07
C ASP A 15 -1.37 19.98 -19.71
N THR A 16 -0.29 19.46 -19.11
CA THR A 16 0.46 18.30 -19.61
C THR A 16 0.25 17.04 -18.77
N VAL A 17 -0.39 17.17 -17.60
CA VAL A 17 -0.57 16.08 -16.64
C VAL A 17 -2.07 15.88 -16.42
N GLY A 18 -2.58 14.74 -16.90
CA GLY A 18 -3.92 14.27 -16.57
C GLY A 18 -3.87 13.04 -15.65
N MET A 19 -5.02 12.71 -15.05
CA MET A 19 -5.21 11.52 -14.24
C MET A 19 -6.27 10.60 -14.86
N TYR A 20 -6.18 9.31 -14.61
CA TYR A 20 -7.17 8.30 -14.99
C TYR A 20 -7.54 7.46 -13.77
N ASP A 21 -8.82 7.43 -13.43
CA ASP A 21 -9.39 6.62 -12.35
C ASP A 21 -9.82 5.26 -12.92
N PRO A 22 -9.06 4.17 -12.68
CA PRO A 22 -9.38 2.85 -13.23
C PRO A 22 -10.62 2.22 -12.57
N MET A 23 -11.04 2.69 -11.40
CA MET A 23 -12.23 2.18 -10.71
C MET A 23 -13.51 2.70 -11.34
N LYS A 24 -13.44 3.87 -11.97
CA LYS A 24 -14.58 4.54 -12.62
C LYS A 24 -14.45 4.64 -14.13
N ASP A 25 -13.35 4.15 -14.70
CA ASP A 25 -13.03 4.27 -16.12
C ASP A 25 -13.19 5.73 -16.60
N ARG A 26 -12.56 6.66 -15.86
CA ARG A 26 -12.75 8.10 -16.06
C ARG A 26 -11.42 8.84 -16.18
N GLN A 27 -11.29 9.60 -17.26
CA GLN A 27 -10.24 10.60 -17.43
C GLN A 27 -10.56 11.85 -16.61
N ILE A 28 -9.56 12.39 -15.93
CA ILE A 28 -9.65 13.56 -15.05
C ILE A 28 -8.60 14.57 -15.50
N GLY A 29 -9.06 15.70 -16.03
CA GLY A 29 -8.29 16.90 -16.26
C GLY A 29 -8.78 18.05 -15.38
N ILE A 30 -8.34 19.27 -15.70
CA ILE A 30 -8.73 20.49 -14.96
C ILE A 30 -10.26 20.65 -14.87
N PRO A 31 -11.06 20.47 -15.96
CA PRO A 31 -12.50 20.63 -15.90
C PRO A 31 -13.18 19.65 -14.94
N GLU A 32 -12.73 18.40 -14.92
CA GLU A 32 -13.30 17.36 -14.06
C GLU A 32 -12.94 17.57 -12.58
N VAL A 33 -11.75 18.13 -12.29
CA VAL A 33 -11.37 18.53 -10.94
C VAL A 33 -12.28 19.65 -10.45
N ILE A 34 -12.50 20.69 -11.28
CA ILE A 34 -13.39 21.81 -10.96
C ILE A 34 -14.84 21.34 -10.78
N GLU A 35 -15.33 20.49 -11.67
CA GLU A 35 -16.68 19.92 -11.58
C GLU A 35 -16.89 19.19 -10.24
N LYS A 36 -15.90 18.38 -9.83
CA LYS A 36 -15.99 17.53 -8.65
C LYS A 36 -15.82 18.32 -7.34
N TRP A 37 -14.87 19.27 -7.30
CA TRP A 37 -14.45 19.92 -6.06
C TRP A 37 -14.82 21.40 -5.95
N GLY A 38 -15.24 22.01 -7.06
CA GLY A 38 -15.54 23.44 -7.14
C GLY A 38 -14.31 24.34 -7.11
N VAL A 39 -13.11 23.76 -7.16
CA VAL A 39 -11.83 24.49 -7.18
C VAL A 39 -10.91 23.89 -8.24
N PRO A 40 -10.01 24.69 -8.82
CA PRO A 40 -9.02 24.19 -9.76
C PRO A 40 -7.88 23.44 -9.03
N PRO A 41 -7.07 22.61 -9.74
CA PRO A 41 -5.99 21.80 -9.16
C PRO A 41 -5.05 22.56 -8.22
N GLU A 42 -4.67 23.80 -8.56
CA GLU A 42 -3.78 24.64 -7.77
C GLU A 42 -4.33 25.01 -6.38
N LYS A 43 -5.65 24.88 -6.18
CA LYS A 43 -6.32 25.13 -4.88
C LYS A 43 -6.70 23.83 -4.16
N MET A 44 -6.38 22.66 -4.71
CA MET A 44 -6.75 21.38 -4.11
C MET A 44 -6.12 21.18 -2.74
N ILE A 45 -4.87 21.62 -2.55
CA ILE A 45 -4.16 21.51 -1.28
C ILE A 45 -4.90 22.30 -0.20
N ASP A 46 -5.25 23.56 -0.46
CA ASP A 46 -5.97 24.41 0.49
C ASP A 46 -7.39 23.91 0.75
N MET A 47 -8.07 23.39 -0.27
CA MET A 47 -9.38 22.78 -0.13
C MET A 47 -9.32 21.60 0.84
N GLN A 48 -8.37 20.69 0.63
CA GLN A 48 -8.18 19.51 1.49
C GLN A 48 -7.72 19.89 2.90
N ALA A 49 -6.89 20.93 3.04
CA ALA A 49 -6.48 21.46 4.33
C ALA A 49 -7.67 21.96 5.17
N LEU A 50 -8.72 22.46 4.50
CA LEU A 50 -9.95 22.90 5.15
C LEU A 50 -10.92 21.74 5.41
N THR A 51 -11.08 20.81 4.46
CA THR A 51 -12.04 19.71 4.61
C THR A 51 -11.55 18.58 5.49
N GLY A 52 -10.24 18.38 5.55
CA GLY A 52 -9.62 17.20 6.12
C GLY A 52 -9.82 15.94 5.29
N ASP A 53 -9.21 14.86 5.77
CA ASP A 53 -9.38 13.50 5.27
C ASP A 53 -9.28 12.51 6.44
N SER A 54 -10.37 11.80 6.72
CA SER A 54 -10.38 10.77 7.76
C SER A 54 -9.60 9.52 7.39
N VAL A 55 -9.43 9.22 6.09
CA VAL A 55 -8.71 8.02 5.63
C VAL A 55 -7.22 8.18 5.96
N ASP A 56 -6.67 9.37 5.72
CA ASP A 56 -5.26 9.70 5.96
C ASP A 56 -5.01 10.44 7.28
N ASN A 57 -5.99 10.43 8.19
CA ASN A 57 -5.93 11.12 9.50
C ASN A 57 -5.58 12.62 9.41
N VAL A 58 -5.96 13.27 8.32
CA VAL A 58 -5.83 14.72 8.12
C VAL A 58 -7.02 15.41 8.81
N PRO A 59 -6.78 16.25 9.85
CA PRO A 59 -7.86 16.71 10.72
C PRO A 59 -8.81 17.73 10.08
N GLY A 60 -8.30 18.64 9.24
CA GLY A 60 -9.10 19.71 8.65
C GLY A 60 -9.73 20.69 9.65
N VAL A 61 -10.74 21.42 9.20
CA VAL A 61 -11.54 22.34 10.01
C VAL A 61 -12.96 21.78 10.21
N PRO A 62 -13.39 21.50 11.45
CA PRO A 62 -14.72 20.98 11.73
C PRO A 62 -15.85 21.84 11.13
N GLY A 63 -16.79 21.19 10.43
CA GLY A 63 -17.95 21.85 9.83
C GLY A 63 -17.67 22.56 8.50
N ILE A 64 -16.46 22.42 7.93
CA ILE A 64 -16.12 22.93 6.61
C ILE A 64 -16.05 21.76 5.62
N GLY A 65 -17.12 21.56 4.84
CA GLY A 65 -17.14 20.58 3.75
C GLY A 65 -16.66 21.16 2.41
N PRO A 66 -16.48 20.33 1.36
CA PRO A 66 -15.90 20.74 0.08
C PRO A 66 -16.55 21.97 -0.55
N LYS A 67 -17.89 22.01 -0.58
CA LYS A 67 -18.64 23.16 -1.11
C LYS A 67 -18.38 24.45 -0.34
N THR A 68 -18.24 24.38 0.98
CA THR A 68 -17.97 25.56 1.81
C THR A 68 -16.51 25.97 1.68
N ALA A 69 -15.58 25.03 1.64
CA ALA A 69 -14.17 25.29 1.37
C ALA A 69 -14.00 26.00 0.01
N ALA A 70 -14.61 25.50 -1.06
CA ALA A 70 -14.56 26.11 -2.39
C ALA A 70 -15.05 27.57 -2.38
N GLN A 71 -16.20 27.84 -1.75
CA GLN A 71 -16.74 29.21 -1.62
C GLN A 71 -15.80 30.14 -0.85
N LEU A 72 -15.18 29.64 0.22
CA LEU A 72 -14.23 30.42 1.02
C LEU A 72 -12.95 30.72 0.24
N LEU A 73 -12.41 29.73 -0.49
CA LEU A 73 -11.21 29.91 -1.31
C LEU A 73 -11.47 30.78 -2.54
N GLU A 74 -12.68 30.78 -3.09
CA GLU A 74 -13.10 31.74 -4.11
C GLU A 74 -13.14 33.16 -3.55
N GLN A 75 -13.70 33.35 -2.36
CA GLN A 75 -13.84 34.66 -1.73
C GLN A 75 -12.53 35.25 -1.18
N PHE A 76 -11.69 34.41 -0.58
CA PHE A 76 -10.51 34.83 0.18
C PHE A 76 -9.19 34.52 -0.53
N GLY A 77 -9.23 33.81 -1.66
CA GLY A 77 -8.06 33.49 -2.49
C GLY A 77 -7.47 32.13 -2.15
N ASP A 78 -6.77 32.04 -1.03
CA ASP A 78 -6.04 30.86 -0.56
C ASP A 78 -6.23 30.65 0.96
N LEU A 79 -5.61 29.61 1.51
CA LEU A 79 -5.72 29.32 2.95
C LEU A 79 -5.15 30.47 3.81
N ASP A 80 -4.04 31.08 3.44
CA ASP A 80 -3.41 32.12 4.25
C ASP A 80 -4.25 33.40 4.27
N GLY A 81 -4.79 33.81 3.13
CA GLY A 81 -5.73 34.92 2.97
C GLY A 81 -7.03 34.68 3.73
N LEU A 82 -7.56 33.45 3.70
CA LEU A 82 -8.73 33.06 4.50
C LEU A 82 -8.46 33.19 5.99
N LEU A 83 -7.32 32.69 6.48
CA LEU A 83 -6.97 32.74 7.90
C LEU A 83 -6.71 34.18 8.37
N ALA A 84 -6.04 35.00 7.56
CA ALA A 84 -5.77 36.41 7.87
C ALA A 84 -7.06 37.25 7.97
N ARG A 85 -8.07 36.91 7.18
CA ARG A 85 -9.33 37.65 7.07
C ARG A 85 -10.54 36.89 7.63
N ALA A 86 -10.30 35.85 8.44
CA ALA A 86 -11.36 34.99 8.97
C ALA A 86 -12.43 35.79 9.74
N GLY A 87 -12.05 36.92 10.34
CA GLY A 87 -12.96 37.85 11.02
C GLY A 87 -14.09 38.40 10.13
N GLU A 88 -13.88 38.52 8.81
CA GLU A 88 -14.86 39.03 7.84
C GLU A 88 -15.96 38.01 7.49
N ILE A 89 -15.81 36.75 7.91
CA ILE A 89 -16.77 35.69 7.63
C ILE A 89 -18.10 36.01 8.34
N LYS A 90 -19.16 36.17 7.53
CA LYS A 90 -20.50 36.56 8.00
C LYS A 90 -21.14 35.52 8.92
N GLN A 91 -20.90 34.23 8.65
CA GLN A 91 -21.46 33.14 9.46
C GLN A 91 -20.62 32.92 10.72
N GLU A 92 -21.15 33.32 11.87
CA GLU A 92 -20.49 33.27 13.17
C GLU A 92 -19.87 31.90 13.49
N LYS A 93 -20.64 30.81 13.39
CA LYS A 93 -20.12 29.45 13.65
C LYS A 93 -18.95 29.04 12.75
N ARG A 94 -18.96 29.46 11.47
CA ARG A 94 -17.87 29.15 10.53
C ARG A 94 -16.61 29.94 10.88
N ARG A 95 -16.80 31.24 11.15
CA ARG A 95 -15.73 32.13 11.62
C ARG A 95 -15.05 31.57 12.85
N GLU A 96 -15.82 31.23 13.88
CA GLU A 96 -15.30 30.66 15.13
C GLU A 96 -14.56 29.35 14.88
N SER A 97 -15.11 28.44 14.07
CA SER A 97 -14.45 27.16 13.77
C SER A 97 -13.11 27.35 13.05
N ILE A 98 -13.05 28.24 12.05
CA ILE A 98 -11.82 28.53 11.29
C ILE A 98 -10.77 29.17 12.19
N ILE A 99 -11.16 30.14 13.03
CA ILE A 99 -10.23 30.80 13.96
C ILE A 99 -9.70 29.78 14.99
N ALA A 100 -10.58 28.97 15.58
CA ALA A 100 -10.20 28.00 16.60
C ALA A 100 -9.34 26.84 16.06
N ASN A 101 -9.41 26.54 14.77
CA ASN A 101 -8.67 25.44 14.14
C ASN A 101 -7.65 25.91 13.10
N ALA A 102 -7.22 27.18 13.14
CA ALA A 102 -6.26 27.75 12.19
C ALA A 102 -4.96 26.95 12.10
N ASP A 103 -4.40 26.53 13.24
CA ASP A 103 -3.17 25.74 13.28
C ASP A 103 -3.37 24.33 12.75
N LYS A 104 -4.56 23.74 12.97
CA LYS A 104 -4.92 22.45 12.38
C LYS A 104 -5.05 22.53 10.86
N ALA A 105 -5.58 23.63 10.32
CA ALA A 105 -5.63 23.84 8.89
C ALA A 105 -4.20 23.97 8.31
N ARG A 106 -3.30 24.69 8.99
CA ARG A 106 -1.90 24.83 8.57
C ARG A 106 -1.14 23.51 8.56
N ILE A 107 -1.27 22.69 9.60
CA ILE A 107 -0.64 21.36 9.60
C ILE A 107 -1.31 20.43 8.59
N SER A 108 -2.63 20.51 8.40
CA SER A 108 -3.33 19.74 7.36
C SER A 108 -2.80 20.07 5.97
N ARG A 109 -2.55 21.37 5.68
CA ARG A 109 -1.92 21.80 4.43
C ARG A 109 -0.57 21.13 4.23
N GLN A 110 0.27 21.07 5.28
CA GLN A 110 1.57 20.40 5.18
C GLN A 110 1.43 18.90 4.92
N LEU A 111 0.47 18.23 5.55
CA LEU A 111 0.25 16.79 5.42
C LEU A 111 -0.23 16.39 4.02
N VAL A 112 -1.11 17.20 3.40
CA VAL A 112 -1.67 16.92 2.07
C VAL A 112 -0.82 17.46 0.92
N THR A 113 0.20 18.27 1.20
CA THR A 113 1.13 18.78 0.18
C THR A 113 2.08 17.67 -0.22
N LEU A 114 2.05 17.27 -1.50
CA LEU A 114 2.99 16.30 -2.03
C LEU A 114 4.38 16.90 -2.15
N LYS A 115 5.40 16.12 -1.76
CA LYS A 115 6.79 16.49 -1.99
C LYS A 115 7.14 16.33 -3.46
N ASN A 116 7.64 17.43 -4.04
CA ASN A 116 8.12 17.48 -5.43
C ASN A 116 9.66 17.52 -5.52
N ASP A 117 10.34 17.40 -4.38
CA ASP A 117 11.79 17.48 -4.23
C ASP A 117 12.40 16.13 -3.79
N VAL A 118 11.70 15.03 -4.05
CA VAL A 118 12.21 13.69 -3.76
C VAL A 118 13.33 13.37 -4.76
N PRO A 119 14.53 12.97 -4.29
CA PRO A 119 15.62 12.61 -5.19
C PRO A 119 15.24 11.32 -5.94
N VAL A 120 15.13 11.44 -7.26
CA VAL A 120 14.96 10.30 -8.18
C VAL A 120 16.26 10.17 -8.98
N ALA A 121 16.83 8.97 -9.01
CA ALA A 121 18.11 8.73 -9.69
C ALA A 121 17.94 8.63 -11.21
N GLU A 122 16.78 8.13 -11.63
CA GLU A 122 16.38 7.90 -13.02
C GLU A 122 15.65 9.11 -13.61
N GLY A 123 15.93 9.41 -14.88
CA GLY A 123 15.22 10.41 -15.66
C GLY A 123 13.96 9.84 -16.33
N LEU A 124 13.11 10.73 -16.88
CA LEU A 124 11.92 10.29 -17.63
C LEU A 124 12.25 9.39 -18.83
N ASP A 125 13.40 9.62 -19.47
CA ASP A 125 13.87 8.84 -20.61
C ASP A 125 14.24 7.39 -20.24
N ASP A 126 14.50 7.12 -18.96
CA ASP A 126 14.77 5.76 -18.47
C ASP A 126 13.48 4.93 -18.30
N PHE A 127 12.31 5.58 -18.31
CA PHE A 127 10.99 4.94 -18.16
C PHE A 127 10.30 4.65 -19.49
N VAL A 128 11.06 4.59 -20.59
CA VAL A 128 10.51 4.23 -21.90
C VAL A 128 10.06 2.76 -21.89
N LEU A 129 8.86 2.51 -22.42
CA LEU A 129 8.31 1.17 -22.50
C LEU A 129 9.07 0.33 -23.54
N HIS A 130 9.79 -0.69 -23.07
CA HIS A 130 10.45 -1.68 -23.92
C HIS A 130 9.50 -2.82 -24.29
N ALA A 131 9.74 -3.44 -25.45
CA ALA A 131 9.04 -4.66 -25.83
C ALA A 131 9.32 -5.78 -24.80
N PRO A 132 8.30 -6.54 -24.37
CA PRO A 132 8.49 -7.61 -23.40
C PRO A 132 9.33 -8.75 -24.00
N ASP A 133 10.24 -9.29 -23.19
CA ASP A 133 10.98 -10.51 -23.51
C ASP A 133 10.06 -11.72 -23.27
N GLY A 134 9.56 -12.29 -24.38
CA GLY A 134 8.61 -13.41 -24.38
C GLY A 134 9.12 -14.62 -23.60
N PRO A 135 10.27 -15.21 -23.97
CA PRO A 135 10.85 -16.34 -23.24
C PRO A 135 11.04 -16.07 -21.74
N LYS A 136 11.59 -14.92 -21.37
CA LYS A 136 11.82 -14.58 -19.96
C LYS A 136 10.53 -14.45 -19.17
N LEU A 137 9.53 -13.75 -19.74
CA LEU A 137 8.25 -13.51 -19.09
C LEU A 137 7.41 -14.80 -19.00
N ILE A 138 7.38 -15.62 -20.05
CA ILE A 138 6.69 -16.92 -20.06
C ILE A 138 7.28 -17.84 -18.99
N GLY A 139 8.60 -17.91 -18.89
CA GLY A 139 9.28 -18.72 -17.88
C GLY A 139 8.84 -18.34 -16.46
N PHE A 140 8.80 -17.04 -16.16
CA PHE A 140 8.31 -16.52 -14.88
C PHE A 140 6.83 -16.84 -14.64
N LEU A 141 5.96 -16.59 -15.63
CA LEU A 141 4.52 -16.84 -15.50
C LEU A 141 4.20 -18.32 -15.31
N LYS A 142 4.98 -19.23 -15.90
CA LYS A 142 4.88 -20.68 -15.67
C LYS A 142 5.22 -21.04 -14.23
N THR A 143 6.29 -20.46 -13.67
CA THR A 143 6.65 -20.66 -12.25
C THR A 143 5.56 -20.17 -11.31
N MET A 144 4.88 -19.08 -11.66
CA MET A 144 3.73 -18.53 -10.92
C MET A 144 2.40 -19.21 -11.26
N GLU A 145 2.39 -20.21 -12.14
CA GLU A 145 1.20 -20.95 -12.60
C GLU A 145 0.10 -20.08 -13.26
N PHE A 146 0.46 -18.93 -13.84
CA PHE A 146 -0.47 -18.01 -14.51
C PHE A 146 -0.80 -18.40 -15.96
N THR A 147 -1.39 -19.58 -16.14
CA THR A 147 -1.63 -20.22 -17.46
C THR A 147 -2.33 -19.32 -18.49
N SER A 148 -3.33 -18.53 -18.09
CA SER A 148 -4.06 -17.64 -19.00
C SER A 148 -3.22 -16.47 -19.48
N LEU A 149 -2.39 -15.89 -18.61
CA LEU A 149 -1.44 -14.84 -18.95
C LEU A 149 -0.30 -15.39 -19.80
N THR A 150 0.21 -16.57 -19.50
CA THR A 150 1.23 -17.26 -20.31
C THR A 150 0.78 -17.37 -21.77
N ARG A 151 -0.46 -17.81 -22.02
CA ARG A 151 -1.01 -17.91 -23.38
C ARG A 151 -1.07 -16.53 -24.07
N ARG A 152 -1.53 -15.50 -23.37
CA ARG A 152 -1.65 -14.13 -23.92
C ARG A 152 -0.27 -13.54 -24.26
N VAL A 153 0.73 -13.77 -23.41
CA VAL A 153 2.10 -13.30 -23.64
C VAL A 153 2.74 -14.06 -24.80
N ALA A 154 2.56 -15.38 -24.88
CA ALA A 154 3.03 -16.19 -25.99
C ALA A 154 2.50 -15.68 -27.33
N GLU A 155 1.20 -15.42 -27.42
CA GLU A 155 0.55 -14.84 -28.60
C GLU A 155 1.08 -13.43 -28.91
N ALA A 156 1.17 -12.55 -27.91
CA ALA A 156 1.61 -11.16 -28.10
C ALA A 156 3.09 -11.03 -28.50
N THR A 157 3.93 -12.01 -28.12
CA THR A 157 5.38 -12.01 -28.38
C THR A 157 5.80 -12.96 -29.49
N GLY A 158 4.87 -13.73 -30.07
CA GLY A 158 5.19 -14.77 -31.05
C GLY A 158 6.09 -15.88 -30.50
N THR A 159 6.07 -16.12 -29.19
CA THR A 159 6.91 -17.12 -28.53
C THR A 159 6.12 -18.41 -28.31
N GLU A 160 6.67 -19.55 -28.72
CA GLU A 160 6.07 -20.86 -28.46
C GLU A 160 6.19 -21.23 -26.98
N ALA A 161 5.08 -21.12 -26.25
CA ALA A 161 5.07 -21.39 -24.81
C ALA A 161 5.50 -22.82 -24.47
N GLY A 162 5.33 -23.79 -25.38
CA GLY A 162 5.77 -25.18 -25.19
C GLY A 162 7.28 -25.32 -25.02
N ASP A 163 8.05 -24.44 -25.66
CA ASP A 163 9.52 -24.53 -25.73
C ASP A 163 10.20 -23.86 -24.53
N VAL A 164 9.46 -23.05 -23.77
CA VAL A 164 9.98 -22.29 -22.62
C VAL A 164 9.70 -23.05 -21.33
N GLN A 165 10.74 -23.42 -20.59
CA GLN A 165 10.59 -24.05 -19.28
C GLN A 165 10.30 -23.03 -18.17
N ALA A 166 9.70 -23.47 -17.07
CA ALA A 166 9.53 -22.64 -15.88
C ALA A 166 10.91 -22.26 -15.31
N VAL A 167 11.06 -21.01 -14.89
CA VAL A 167 12.33 -20.52 -14.29
C VAL A 167 12.34 -20.77 -12.78
N ALA A 168 13.52 -21.03 -12.21
CA ALA A 168 13.63 -21.09 -10.75
C ALA A 168 13.48 -19.68 -10.16
N VAL A 169 12.46 -19.45 -9.33
CA VAL A 169 12.28 -18.22 -8.57
C VAL A 169 12.61 -18.54 -7.11
N THR A 170 13.72 -17.99 -6.61
CA THR A 170 14.12 -18.17 -5.22
C THR A 170 13.25 -17.27 -4.34
N VAL A 171 12.56 -17.85 -3.36
CA VAL A 171 11.74 -17.11 -2.40
C VAL A 171 12.43 -17.14 -1.04
N GLU A 172 12.96 -16.00 -0.62
CA GLU A 172 13.51 -15.85 0.73
C GLU A 172 12.36 -15.75 1.75
N ARG A 173 12.43 -16.54 2.83
CA ARG A 173 11.42 -16.53 3.91
C ARG A 173 11.90 -15.75 5.13
N ALA A 174 11.01 -14.88 5.60
CA ALA A 174 10.83 -14.27 6.93
C ALA A 174 12.05 -13.67 7.67
N ASP A 175 13.13 -14.43 7.89
CA ASP A 175 14.23 -13.98 8.76
C ASP A 175 15.23 -13.08 8.03
N ASN A 176 15.34 -13.25 6.71
CA ASN A 176 16.18 -12.42 5.81
C ASN A 176 15.36 -11.64 4.77
N ALA A 177 14.02 -11.82 4.76
CA ALA A 177 13.16 -11.19 3.77
C ALA A 177 12.96 -9.71 4.12
N HIS A 178 13.77 -8.84 3.51
CA HIS A 178 13.57 -7.40 3.56
C HIS A 178 13.08 -6.91 2.19
N GLY A 179 11.93 -6.24 2.17
CA GLY A 179 11.52 -5.46 1.00
C GLY A 179 12.47 -4.27 0.81
N PRO A 180 12.64 -3.77 -0.42
CA PRO A 180 13.48 -2.59 -0.67
C PRO A 180 13.06 -1.35 0.15
N ASP A 181 11.80 -1.32 0.60
CA ASP A 181 11.18 -0.20 1.31
C ASP A 181 11.28 -0.30 2.85
N VAL A 182 11.66 -1.46 3.39
CA VAL A 182 11.96 -1.61 4.83
C VAL A 182 13.45 -1.35 5.03
N GLY A 183 13.80 -0.06 5.11
CA GLY A 183 15.18 0.43 5.12
C GLY A 183 16.13 -0.46 5.91
N ALA A 184 17.27 -0.81 5.29
CA ALA A 184 18.30 -1.75 5.77
C ALA A 184 18.35 -1.88 7.30
N GLY A 185 17.51 -2.77 7.83
CA GLY A 185 17.47 -3.08 9.25
C GLY A 185 18.80 -3.71 9.60
N THR A 186 19.49 -3.16 10.60
CA THR A 186 20.72 -3.73 11.13
C THR A 186 20.52 -5.23 11.39
N PRO A 187 21.36 -6.12 10.83
CA PRO A 187 21.20 -7.56 11.05
C PRO A 187 21.25 -7.84 12.55
N PRO A 188 20.42 -8.77 13.08
CA PRO A 188 20.45 -9.11 14.48
C PRO A 188 21.86 -9.60 14.83
N VAL A 189 22.47 -8.94 15.81
CA VAL A 189 23.82 -9.24 16.30
C VAL A 189 23.88 -10.70 16.70
N ALA A 190 24.69 -11.48 15.97
CA ALA A 190 25.00 -12.85 16.31
C ALA A 190 25.57 -12.90 17.73
N ARG A 191 24.89 -13.62 18.63
CA ARG A 191 25.47 -13.99 19.93
C ARG A 191 26.54 -15.05 19.67
N ASN A 192 27.78 -14.63 19.84
CA ASN A 192 28.98 -15.48 19.78
C ASN A 192 28.85 -16.75 20.63
N GLY A 193 29.23 -17.87 20.03
CA GLY A 193 29.42 -19.15 20.72
C GLY A 193 30.24 -20.13 19.87
N ALA A 194 31.56 -19.99 19.98
CA ALA A 194 32.62 -20.98 19.72
C ALA A 194 32.97 -21.36 18.26
N ALA A 195 34.28 -21.28 18.03
CA ALA A 195 35.01 -21.52 16.79
C ALA A 195 35.04 -22.99 16.34
N THR A 196 35.16 -23.19 15.02
CA THR A 196 36.10 -24.17 14.45
C THR A 196 36.43 -23.82 13.00
N GLU A 197 37.71 -23.92 12.65
CA GLU A 197 38.32 -23.57 11.36
C GLU A 197 38.53 -24.84 10.48
N PRO A 198 39.06 -24.74 9.23
CA PRO A 198 38.36 -25.06 8.00
C PRO A 198 38.71 -26.45 7.40
N GLY A 199 37.75 -27.05 6.68
CA GLY A 199 37.96 -28.34 6.03
C GLY A 199 37.08 -28.59 4.81
N GLN A 200 37.72 -28.53 3.64
CA GLN A 200 37.52 -29.34 2.43
C GLN A 200 36.22 -29.22 1.62
N ALA A 201 36.44 -28.97 0.33
CA ALA A 201 35.49 -29.12 -0.75
C ALA A 201 34.95 -30.56 -0.81
N ALA A 202 33.63 -30.67 -0.92
CA ALA A 202 32.95 -31.87 -1.35
C ALA A 202 31.80 -31.48 -2.28
N GLU A 203 31.73 -32.20 -3.40
CA GLU A 203 30.74 -32.10 -4.46
C GLU A 203 29.33 -32.26 -3.87
N ALA A 204 28.43 -31.30 -4.14
CA ALA A 204 27.04 -31.40 -3.74
C ALA A 204 26.25 -32.14 -4.82
N GLU A 205 26.04 -33.42 -4.56
CA GLU A 205 25.04 -34.26 -5.20
C GLU A 205 23.66 -33.58 -5.16
N THR A 206 22.92 -33.71 -6.27
CA THR A 206 21.52 -33.35 -6.41
C THR A 206 20.65 -34.17 -5.46
N GLU A 207 20.49 -33.72 -4.22
CA GLU A 207 19.40 -34.13 -3.36
C GLU A 207 18.21 -33.18 -3.54
N THR A 208 17.13 -33.72 -4.12
CA THR A 208 15.80 -33.11 -4.09
C THR A 208 15.41 -32.72 -2.66
N PRO A 209 15.09 -31.45 -2.37
CA PRO A 209 14.68 -31.06 -1.03
C PRO A 209 13.28 -31.60 -0.74
N LYS A 210 13.16 -32.47 0.27
CA LYS A 210 11.87 -32.86 0.88
C LYS A 210 11.29 -31.72 1.74
N LYS A 211 11.06 -30.55 1.12
CA LYS A 211 10.40 -29.39 1.73
C LYS A 211 9.71 -28.64 0.59
N GLY A 212 8.38 -28.72 0.53
CA GLY A 212 7.61 -28.20 -0.59
C GLY A 212 7.53 -26.68 -0.62
N ASP A 213 7.86 -26.10 -1.77
CA ASP A 213 7.78 -24.67 -2.04
C ASP A 213 6.47 -24.26 -2.75
N THR A 214 5.49 -25.16 -2.90
CA THR A 214 4.17 -24.80 -3.44
C THR A 214 3.09 -24.72 -2.35
N PRO A 215 2.11 -23.79 -2.47
CA PRO A 215 0.99 -23.69 -1.53
C PRO A 215 0.21 -25.00 -1.37
N SER A 216 0.05 -25.74 -2.47
CA SER A 216 -0.65 -27.03 -2.48
C SER A 216 0.09 -28.10 -1.67
N LEU A 217 1.42 -28.19 -1.82
CA LEU A 217 2.21 -29.18 -1.09
C LEU A 217 2.32 -28.84 0.40
N LEU A 218 2.41 -27.56 0.74
CA LEU A 218 2.35 -27.09 2.14
C LEU A 218 0.99 -27.40 2.79
N ALA A 219 -0.11 -27.22 2.07
CA ALA A 219 -1.45 -27.56 2.56
C ALA A 219 -1.59 -29.07 2.82
N ALA A 220 -1.11 -29.91 1.89
CA ALA A 220 -1.13 -31.36 2.04
C ALA A 220 -0.29 -31.83 3.24
N LEU A 221 0.93 -31.30 3.39
CA LEU A 221 1.80 -31.60 4.53
C LEU A 221 1.19 -31.17 5.88
N ARG A 222 0.52 -30.01 5.92
CA ARG A 222 -0.18 -29.55 7.13
C ARG A 222 -1.38 -30.41 7.47
N LEU A 223 -2.12 -30.89 6.47
CA LEU A 223 -3.24 -31.81 6.66
C LEU A 223 -2.77 -33.14 7.26
N GLU A 224 -1.68 -33.68 6.73
CA GLU A 224 -1.07 -34.93 7.22
C GLU A 224 -0.50 -34.77 8.64
N GLY A 225 0.16 -33.64 8.92
CA GLY A 225 0.64 -33.28 10.26
C GLY A 225 -0.50 -33.10 11.27
N ALA A 226 -1.61 -32.48 10.87
CA ALA A 226 -2.79 -32.35 11.71
C ALA A 226 -3.48 -33.69 11.99
N ALA A 227 -3.52 -34.60 11.01
CA ALA A 227 -4.10 -35.94 11.15
C ALA A 227 -3.28 -36.86 12.08
N THR A 228 -1.97 -36.60 12.20
CA THR A 228 -1.05 -37.38 13.05
C THR A 228 -0.77 -36.74 14.41
N ALA A 229 -1.18 -35.49 14.62
CA ALA A 229 -1.07 -34.82 15.91
C ALA A 229 -2.00 -35.47 16.95
N LYS A 230 -1.41 -35.93 18.05
CA LYS A 230 -2.19 -36.42 19.20
C LYS A 230 -2.79 -35.22 19.93
N ILE A 231 -4.12 -35.17 19.97
CA ILE A 231 -4.85 -34.17 20.74
C ILE A 231 -4.76 -34.54 22.22
N ASP A 232 -4.06 -33.71 23.02
CA ASP A 232 -4.02 -33.88 24.46
C ASP A 232 -5.29 -33.31 25.10
N THR A 233 -6.28 -34.16 25.31
CA THR A 233 -7.56 -33.79 25.93
C THR A 233 -7.47 -33.51 27.42
N SER A 234 -6.32 -33.76 28.08
CA SER A 234 -6.15 -33.49 29.51
C SER A 234 -5.98 -31.99 29.82
N ALA A 235 -5.54 -31.21 28.83
CA ALA A 235 -5.42 -29.76 28.91
C ALA A 235 -6.74 -29.02 28.61
N TYR A 236 -7.81 -29.73 28.26
CA TYR A 236 -9.07 -29.12 27.83
C TYR A 236 -9.94 -28.80 29.05
N GLN A 237 -10.37 -27.55 29.15
CA GLN A 237 -11.33 -27.12 30.17
C GLN A 237 -12.72 -26.95 29.55
N CYS A 238 -13.73 -27.58 30.17
CA CYS A 238 -15.13 -27.36 29.79
C CYS A 238 -15.61 -26.01 30.36
N ILE A 239 -15.83 -25.03 29.48
CA ILE A 239 -16.37 -23.73 29.84
C ILE A 239 -17.90 -23.83 29.93
N ARG A 240 -18.47 -23.53 31.11
CA ARG A 240 -19.91 -23.67 31.38
C ARG A 240 -20.63 -22.35 31.67
N ASP A 241 -19.90 -21.24 31.63
CA ASP A 241 -20.44 -19.92 31.91
C ASP A 241 -19.87 -18.85 30.96
N ILE A 242 -20.64 -17.78 30.79
CA ILE A 242 -20.34 -16.71 29.83
C ILE A 242 -19.14 -15.85 30.29
N ALA A 243 -18.88 -15.73 31.60
CA ALA A 243 -17.80 -14.90 32.11
C ALA A 243 -16.44 -15.54 31.79
N THR A 244 -16.30 -16.84 32.05
CA THR A 244 -15.12 -17.62 31.70
C THR A 244 -14.89 -17.63 30.19
N LEU A 245 -15.94 -17.78 29.37
CA LEU A 245 -15.81 -17.69 27.91
C LEU A 245 -15.26 -16.33 27.46
N LYS A 246 -15.74 -15.23 28.03
CA LYS A 246 -15.26 -13.88 27.70
C LYS A 246 -13.79 -13.67 28.07
N ALA A 247 -13.33 -14.23 29.18
CA ALA A 247 -11.93 -14.16 29.59
C ALA A 247 -11.01 -14.88 28.58
N TRP A 248 -11.38 -16.10 28.18
CA TRP A 248 -10.65 -16.86 27.16
C TRP A 248 -10.60 -16.14 25.80
N VAL A 249 -11.70 -15.52 25.38
CA VAL A 249 -11.75 -14.74 24.14
C VAL A 249 -10.86 -13.49 24.22
N ALA A 250 -10.82 -12.82 25.38
CA ALA A 250 -9.95 -11.66 25.57
C ALA A 250 -8.46 -12.05 25.52
N GLU A 251 -8.08 -13.14 26.18
CA GLU A 251 -6.71 -13.68 26.16
C GLU A 251 -6.29 -14.10 24.74
N ALA A 252 -7.17 -14.78 24.01
CA ALA A 252 -6.91 -15.16 22.61
C ALA A 252 -6.74 -13.95 21.67
N ARG A 253 -7.42 -12.83 21.95
CA ARG A 253 -7.26 -11.57 21.21
C ARG A 253 -5.95 -10.88 21.55
N GLU A 254 -5.58 -10.85 22.83
CA GLU A 254 -4.30 -10.28 23.28
C GLU A 254 -3.11 -11.06 22.71
N ALA A 255 -3.23 -12.38 22.61
CA ALA A 255 -2.23 -13.24 21.96
C ALA A 255 -2.22 -13.15 20.41
N GLY A 256 -3.13 -12.39 19.81
CA GLY A 256 -3.22 -12.22 18.34
C GLY A 256 -3.74 -13.46 17.59
N ILE A 257 -4.34 -14.43 18.30
CA ILE A 257 -4.84 -15.68 17.74
C ILE A 257 -6.27 -15.52 17.20
N ALA A 258 -7.03 -14.55 17.72
CA ALA A 258 -8.38 -14.22 17.26
C ALA A 258 -8.49 -12.73 16.86
N ALA A 259 -8.98 -12.46 15.65
CA ALA A 259 -9.32 -11.12 15.19
C ALA A 259 -10.78 -10.73 15.53
N PHE A 260 -11.13 -9.46 15.35
CA PHE A 260 -12.44 -8.89 15.69
C PHE A 260 -13.61 -9.50 14.93
#